data_AF-A0A2H0ZBM3-F1
#
_entry.id   AF-A0A2H0ZBM3-F1
#
_cell.length_a   1.000
_cell.length_b   1.000
_cell.length_c   1.000
_cell.angle_alpha   90.00
_cell.angle_beta   90.00
_cell.angle_gamma   90.00
#
_symmetry.space_group_name_H-M   'P 1'
#
loop_
_entity.id
_entity.type
_entity.pdbx_description
1 polymer ?
#
loop_
_entity_poly.entity_id
_entity_poly.type
_entity_poly.pdbx_seq_one_letter_code
_entity_poly.pdbx_strand_id
1 'polypeptide(L)'
;MEAKDLEALKKARTDTMRFDILGPGDENMTISFFGDLHQFADIAGGNVTKTEPAAVSFKSKAEELKNFIANDLVIHKGGFGANRAGKNLEDAGGISVYIPPAAPQVPQEKLEGIFEAPYTTFDFNTTTKWHDFATFMYNEVK
;
A
#
# COMPACT_ATOMS: atom_id res chain seq x y z
N MET A 1 16.56 4.17 0.18
CA MET A 1 15.84 2.97 0.65
C MET A 1 16.83 1.85 0.89
N GLU A 2 17.47 1.80 2.06
CA GLU A 2 18.58 0.85 2.32
C GLU A 2 18.19 -0.34 3.20
N ALA A 3 17.07 -0.29 3.93
CA ALA A 3 16.66 -1.38 4.81
C ALA A 3 16.38 -2.71 4.05
N LYS A 4 15.90 -2.60 2.79
CA LYS A 4 15.50 -3.73 1.91
C LYS A 4 14.90 -4.91 2.70
N ASP A 5 14.01 -4.65 3.66
CA ASP A 5 13.29 -5.72 4.36
C ASP A 5 12.15 -6.16 3.43
N LEU A 6 12.55 -6.89 2.37
CA LEU A 6 11.69 -7.27 1.27
C LEU A 6 10.54 -8.15 1.75
N GLU A 7 10.75 -8.96 2.79
CA GLU A 7 9.71 -9.81 3.37
C GLU A 7 8.64 -8.96 4.07
N ALA A 8 9.04 -7.93 4.82
CA ALA A 8 8.09 -6.99 5.43
C ALA A 8 7.23 -6.29 4.37
N LEU A 9 7.86 -5.82 3.29
CA LEU A 9 7.17 -5.17 2.17
C LEU A 9 6.29 -6.16 1.37
N LYS A 10 6.74 -7.40 1.19
CA LYS A 10 5.97 -8.47 0.54
C LYS A 10 4.71 -8.77 1.33
N LYS A 11 4.84 -8.89 2.65
CA LYS A 11 3.72 -9.11 3.55
C LYS A 11 2.75 -7.92 3.53
N ALA A 12 3.26 -6.69 3.57
CA ALA A 12 2.44 -5.50 3.44
C ALA A 12 1.69 -5.46 2.10
N ARG A 13 2.35 -5.76 0.97
CA ARG A 13 1.71 -5.83 -0.35
C ARG A 13 0.58 -6.86 -0.39
N THR A 14 0.77 -8.03 0.21
CA THR A 14 -0.22 -9.11 0.17
C THR A 14 -1.38 -8.90 1.13
N ASP A 15 -1.08 -8.46 2.36
CA ASP A 15 -2.05 -8.49 3.46
C ASP A 15 -2.81 -7.17 3.64
N THR A 16 -2.38 -6.09 2.99
CA THR A 16 -3.09 -4.80 3.03
C THR A 16 -4.49 -4.94 2.44
N MET A 17 -5.49 -4.39 3.12
CA MET A 17 -6.85 -4.28 2.58
C MET A 17 -6.85 -3.57 1.24
N ARG A 18 -7.50 -4.18 0.25
CA ARG A 18 -7.69 -3.61 -1.09
C ARG A 18 -9.10 -3.10 -1.28
N PHE A 19 -9.22 -2.08 -2.13
CA PHE A 19 -10.48 -1.51 -2.55
C PHE A 19 -10.83 -1.96 -3.97
N ASP A 20 -12.11 -2.18 -4.22
CA ASP A 20 -12.57 -2.79 -5.47
C ASP A 20 -12.58 -1.80 -6.63
N ILE A 21 -11.98 -2.18 -7.75
CA ILE A 21 -12.06 -1.46 -9.03
C ILE A 21 -12.37 -2.38 -10.22
N LEU A 22 -12.30 -3.70 -10.06
CA LEU A 22 -12.40 -4.70 -11.14
C LEU A 22 -13.67 -5.55 -11.06
N GLY A 23 -14.43 -5.42 -9.97
CA GLY A 23 -15.65 -6.17 -9.76
C GLY A 23 -15.40 -7.68 -9.58
N PRO A 24 -16.41 -8.53 -9.86
CA PRO A 24 -16.42 -9.95 -9.47
C PRO A 24 -15.25 -10.81 -10.01
N GLY A 25 -14.49 -10.35 -11.00
CA GLY A 25 -13.37 -11.09 -11.58
C GLY A 25 -12.14 -11.25 -10.68
N ASP A 26 -12.11 -10.61 -9.50
CA ASP A 26 -11.00 -10.69 -8.52
C ASP A 26 -11.50 -11.03 -7.12
N GLU A 27 -12.04 -12.23 -6.92
CA GLU A 27 -12.70 -12.64 -5.66
C GLU A 27 -11.83 -12.37 -4.41
N ASN A 28 -10.52 -12.62 -4.50
CA ASN A 28 -9.57 -12.45 -3.41
C ASN A 28 -8.96 -11.04 -3.33
N MET A 29 -9.39 -10.12 -4.20
CA MET A 29 -8.90 -8.74 -4.27
C MET A 29 -7.38 -8.62 -4.43
N THR A 30 -6.77 -9.56 -5.17
CA THR A 30 -5.32 -9.68 -5.35
C THR A 30 -4.75 -8.91 -6.53
N ILE A 31 -5.60 -8.53 -7.49
CA ILE A 31 -5.21 -7.76 -8.69
C ILE A 31 -5.52 -6.26 -8.57
N SER A 32 -6.28 -5.85 -7.54
CA SER A 32 -6.49 -4.42 -7.25
C SER A 32 -5.19 -3.72 -6.86
N PHE A 33 -5.00 -2.51 -7.40
CA PHE A 33 -3.85 -1.66 -7.16
C PHE A 33 -4.12 -0.49 -6.20
N PHE A 34 -5.32 -0.42 -5.61
CA PHE A 34 -5.63 0.52 -4.52
C PHE A 34 -5.69 -0.23 -3.20
N GLY A 35 -4.84 0.16 -2.25
CA GLY A 35 -4.83 -0.41 -0.91
C GLY A 35 -4.80 0.65 0.18
N ASP A 36 -5.17 0.24 1.39
CA ASP A 36 -5.23 1.11 2.56
C ASP A 36 -3.82 1.49 3.06
N LEU A 37 -3.51 2.79 3.08
CA LEU A 37 -2.17 3.28 3.42
C LEU A 37 -1.81 3.05 4.90
N HIS A 38 -2.80 3.17 5.79
CA HIS A 38 -2.60 2.94 7.23
C HIS A 38 -2.24 1.47 7.50
N GLN A 39 -3.02 0.52 6.99
CA GLN A 39 -2.70 -0.90 7.11
C GLN A 39 -1.37 -1.24 6.44
N PHE A 40 -1.08 -0.67 5.27
CA PHE A 40 0.20 -0.91 4.62
C PHE A 40 1.37 -0.50 5.51
N ALA A 41 1.32 0.70 6.10
CA ALA A 41 2.35 1.17 7.02
C ALA A 41 2.45 0.28 8.27
N ASP A 42 1.32 -0.09 8.87
CA ASP A 42 1.29 -0.96 10.05
C ASP A 42 1.91 -2.34 9.77
N ILE A 43 1.51 -2.99 8.68
CA ILE A 43 2.02 -4.31 8.30
C ILE A 43 3.49 -4.21 7.92
N ALA A 44 3.89 -3.21 7.14
CA ALA A 44 5.27 -3.04 6.72
C ALA A 44 6.19 -2.80 7.93
N GLY A 45 5.82 -1.92 8.86
CA GLY A 45 6.59 -1.65 10.07
C GLY A 45 6.58 -2.79 11.09
N GLY A 46 5.43 -3.46 11.25
CA GLY A 46 5.25 -4.57 12.19
C GLY A 46 6.00 -5.84 11.81
N ASN A 47 6.34 -6.00 10.52
CA ASN A 47 7.05 -7.19 10.01
C ASN A 47 8.54 -6.94 9.73
N VAL A 48 9.08 -5.78 10.10
CA VAL A 48 10.54 -5.56 10.07
C VAL A 48 11.20 -6.46 11.09
N THR A 49 12.03 -7.39 10.62
CA THR A 49 12.77 -8.34 11.48
C THR A 49 14.23 -7.95 11.65
N LYS A 50 14.73 -7.15 10.72
CA LYS A 50 16.09 -6.67 10.69
C LYS A 50 16.36 -5.59 11.73
N THR A 51 17.61 -5.49 12.18
CA THR A 51 18.01 -4.63 13.31
C THR A 51 19.06 -3.59 12.94
N GLU A 52 19.56 -3.58 11.70
CA GLU A 52 20.45 -2.53 11.25
C GLU A 52 19.77 -1.13 11.32
N PRO A 53 20.55 -0.05 11.45
CA PRO A 53 20.00 1.31 11.62
C PRO A 53 18.96 1.70 10.55
N ALA A 54 19.15 1.26 9.30
CA ALA A 54 18.22 1.51 8.22
C ALA A 54 16.85 0.82 8.45
N ALA A 55 16.84 -0.43 8.93
CA ALA A 55 15.62 -1.17 9.24
C ALA A 55 14.89 -0.59 10.45
N VAL A 56 15.62 -0.21 11.50
CA VAL A 56 15.07 0.49 12.66
C VAL A 56 14.44 1.83 12.25
N SER A 57 15.14 2.60 11.41
CA SER A 57 14.60 3.84 10.86
C SER A 57 13.35 3.61 10.02
N PHE A 58 13.32 2.57 9.19
CA PHE A 58 12.14 2.23 8.39
C PHE A 58 10.94 1.89 9.27
N LYS A 59 11.12 1.05 10.30
CA LYS A 59 10.08 0.73 11.28
C LYS A 59 9.54 1.99 11.98
N SER A 60 10.42 2.89 12.42
CA SER A 60 10.04 4.16 13.03
C SER A 60 9.19 5.01 12.07
N LYS A 61 9.60 5.13 10.80
CA LYS A 61 8.86 5.92 9.80
C LYS A 61 7.52 5.30 9.43
N ALA A 62 7.42 3.98 9.39
CA ALA A 62 6.16 3.30 9.21
C ALA A 62 5.18 3.59 10.36
N GLU A 63 5.68 3.55 11.60
CA GLU A 63 4.89 3.89 12.79
C GLU A 63 4.48 5.38 12.84
N GLU A 64 5.40 6.29 12.51
CA GLU A 64 5.09 7.72 12.39
C GLU A 64 4.00 7.98 11.36
N LEU A 65 4.09 7.37 10.18
CA LEU A 65 3.08 7.52 9.12
C LEU A 65 1.71 6.98 9.56
N LYS A 66 1.69 5.79 10.17
CA LYS A 66 0.47 5.19 10.70
C LYS A 66 -0.22 6.13 11.70
N ASN A 67 0.55 6.66 12.65
CA ASN A 67 0.03 7.55 13.68
C ASN A 67 -0.41 8.90 13.12
N PHE A 68 0.31 9.46 12.15
CA PHE A 68 -0.11 10.68 11.45
C PHE A 68 -1.46 10.48 10.74
N ILE A 69 -1.64 9.34 10.06
CA ILE A 69 -2.91 9.04 9.38
C ILE A 69 -4.05 8.97 10.40
N ALA A 70 -3.85 8.22 11.48
CA ALA A 70 -4.88 7.95 12.48
C ALA A 70 -5.26 9.16 13.34
N ASN A 71 -4.31 10.04 13.65
CA ASN A 71 -4.51 11.12 14.62
C ASN A 71 -4.63 12.51 14.00
N ASP A 72 -4.01 12.75 12.85
CA ASP A 72 -3.86 14.11 12.29
C ASP A 72 -4.50 14.27 10.90
N LEU A 73 -4.35 13.28 10.03
CA LEU A 73 -4.80 13.39 8.63
C LEU A 73 -6.29 13.05 8.47
N VAL A 74 -6.76 11.95 9.06
CA VAL A 74 -8.12 11.45 8.87
C VAL A 74 -8.98 11.85 10.06
N ILE A 75 -9.78 12.89 9.87
CA ILE A 75 -10.68 13.43 10.92
C ILE A 75 -11.77 12.41 11.31
N HIS A 76 -12.26 11.66 10.32
CA HIS A 76 -13.27 10.64 10.53
C HIS A 76 -13.16 9.56 9.45
N LYS A 77 -13.41 8.31 9.86
CA LYS A 77 -13.54 7.16 8.96
C LYS A 77 -14.72 6.31 9.41
N GLY A 78 -15.37 5.68 8.45
CA GLY A 78 -16.41 4.69 8.67
C GLY A 78 -16.31 3.59 7.62
N GLY A 79 -16.73 2.39 7.97
CA GLY A 79 -16.84 1.26 7.07
C GLY A 79 -18.07 0.44 7.45
N PHE A 80 -18.61 -0.34 6.51
CA PHE A 80 -19.70 -1.24 6.80
C PHE A 80 -19.54 -2.54 6.02
N GLY A 81 -19.71 -3.66 6.71
CA GLY A 81 -19.57 -4.99 6.12
C GLY A 81 -18.12 -5.34 5.77
N ALA A 82 -17.96 -6.35 4.92
CA ALA A 82 -16.65 -6.83 4.50
C ALA A 82 -16.44 -6.62 3.00
N ASN A 83 -15.17 -6.49 2.61
CA ASN A 83 -14.79 -6.55 1.20
C ASN A 83 -14.92 -8.01 0.67
N ARG A 84 -14.70 -8.21 -0.63
CA ARG A 84 -14.85 -9.53 -1.27
C ARG A 84 -13.87 -10.59 -0.76
N ALA A 85 -12.72 -10.15 -0.25
CA ALA A 85 -11.74 -10.99 0.44
C ALA A 85 -12.08 -11.25 1.93
N GLY A 86 -13.23 -10.80 2.42
CA GLY A 86 -13.69 -11.00 3.80
C GLY A 86 -13.09 -10.07 4.85
N LYS A 87 -12.32 -9.04 4.47
CA LYS A 87 -11.77 -8.05 5.41
C LYS A 87 -12.85 -7.05 5.82
N ASN A 88 -13.01 -6.80 7.12
CA ASN A 88 -13.99 -5.84 7.64
C ASN A 88 -13.58 -4.40 7.23
N LEU A 89 -14.46 -3.69 6.53
CA LEU A 89 -14.16 -2.34 6.04
C LEU A 89 -13.99 -1.31 7.16
N GLU A 90 -14.47 -1.58 8.38
CA GLU A 90 -14.19 -0.74 9.56
C GLU A 90 -12.69 -0.72 9.93
N ASP A 91 -11.92 -1.73 9.51
CA ASP A 91 -10.47 -1.83 9.77
C ASP A 91 -9.63 -0.97 8.80
N ALA A 92 -10.23 -0.34 7.80
CA ALA A 92 -9.54 0.60 6.92
C ALA A 92 -9.13 1.87 7.70
N GLY A 93 -8.01 2.48 7.33
CA GLY A 93 -7.57 3.78 7.85
C GLY A 93 -8.11 4.99 7.10
N GLY A 94 -8.85 4.79 6.01
CA GLY A 94 -9.61 5.84 5.32
C GLY A 94 -8.89 6.53 4.17
N ILE A 95 -7.62 6.18 3.90
CA ILE A 95 -6.87 6.69 2.75
C ILE A 95 -6.40 5.51 1.90
N SER A 96 -6.86 5.48 0.65
CA SER A 96 -6.34 4.56 -0.37
C SER A 96 -5.14 5.17 -1.09
N VAL A 97 -4.16 4.35 -1.42
CA VAL A 97 -3.01 4.75 -2.24
C VAL A 97 -2.70 3.67 -3.27
N TYR A 98 -1.95 4.05 -4.31
CA TYR A 98 -1.43 3.10 -5.28
C TYR A 98 -0.43 2.14 -4.61
N ILE A 99 -0.78 0.86 -4.51
CA ILE A 99 0.09 -0.21 -4.04
C ILE A 99 0.08 -1.31 -5.11
N PRO A 100 1.24 -1.78 -5.61
CA PRO A 100 1.30 -2.88 -6.56
C PRO A 100 0.41 -4.05 -6.15
N PRO A 101 -0.29 -4.69 -7.10
CA PRO A 101 -1.12 -5.85 -6.79
C PRO A 101 -0.33 -6.98 -6.15
N ALA A 102 -0.98 -7.79 -5.33
CA ALA A 102 -0.36 -8.97 -4.73
C ALA A 102 -0.07 -10.05 -5.79
N ALA A 103 -0.95 -10.17 -6.78
CA ALA A 103 -0.81 -11.08 -7.92
C ALA A 103 -0.83 -10.28 -9.23
N PRO A 104 0.26 -9.60 -9.62
CA PRO A 104 0.28 -8.77 -10.82
C PRO A 104 0.00 -9.60 -12.07
N GLN A 105 -1.15 -9.37 -12.73
CA GLN A 105 -1.51 -10.00 -14.00
C GLN A 105 -1.18 -9.13 -15.22
N VAL A 106 -0.98 -7.83 -15.00
CA VAL A 106 -0.82 -6.81 -16.03
C VAL A 106 0.44 -6.02 -15.70
N PRO A 107 1.41 -5.89 -16.64
CA PRO A 107 2.61 -5.06 -16.43
C PRO A 107 2.27 -3.65 -15.94
N GLN A 108 3.11 -3.08 -15.08
CA GLN A 108 2.87 -1.78 -14.45
C GLN A 108 2.61 -0.67 -15.49
N GLU A 109 3.33 -0.70 -16.61
CA GLU A 109 3.20 0.29 -17.69
C GLU A 109 1.80 0.30 -18.30
N LYS A 110 1.11 -0.85 -18.31
CA LYS A 110 -0.28 -0.95 -18.76
C LYS A 110 -1.27 -0.45 -17.71
N LEU A 111 -0.94 -0.51 -16.42
CA LEU A 111 -1.75 0.08 -15.35
C LEU A 111 -1.71 1.61 -15.40
N GLU A 112 -0.55 2.19 -15.74
CA GLU A 112 -0.42 3.63 -15.90
C GLU A 112 -1.28 4.21 -17.02
N GLY A 113 -1.54 3.43 -18.07
CA GLY A 113 -2.46 3.81 -19.13
C GLY A 113 -3.94 3.87 -18.72
N ILE A 114 -4.29 3.44 -17.50
CA ILE A 114 -5.65 3.53 -16.94
C ILE A 114 -5.86 4.84 -16.18
N PHE A 115 -4.78 5.51 -15.75
CA PHE A 115 -4.88 6.77 -15.01
C PHE A 115 -5.24 7.94 -15.94
N GLU A 116 -5.94 8.93 -15.40
CA GLU A 116 -6.30 10.16 -16.12
C GLU A 116 -5.07 10.95 -16.60
N ALA A 117 -3.97 10.84 -15.86
CA ALA A 117 -2.67 11.40 -16.18
C ALA A 117 -1.56 10.47 -15.67
N PRO A 118 -0.32 10.56 -16.18
CA PRO A 118 0.79 9.79 -15.66
C PRO A 118 0.94 10.02 -14.15
N TYR A 119 1.01 8.96 -13.35
CA TYR A 119 1.07 9.10 -11.89
C TYR A 119 2.26 9.96 -11.44
N THR A 120 3.32 10.00 -12.26
CA THR A 120 4.51 10.79 -12.05
C THR A 120 4.26 12.30 -12.04
N THR A 121 3.18 12.79 -12.64
CA THR A 121 2.83 14.21 -12.71
C THR A 121 1.99 14.70 -11.53
N PHE A 122 1.47 13.81 -10.68
CA PHE A 122 0.71 14.24 -9.51
C PHE A 122 1.61 14.85 -8.44
N ASP A 123 1.16 15.93 -7.79
CA ASP A 123 1.90 16.62 -6.72
C ASP A 123 2.30 15.68 -5.57
N PHE A 124 1.44 14.71 -5.28
CA PHE A 124 1.76 13.66 -4.32
C PHE A 124 3.03 12.91 -4.72
N ASN A 125 3.15 12.48 -5.98
CA ASN A 125 4.35 11.81 -6.45
C ASN A 125 5.56 12.75 -6.50
N THR A 126 5.43 13.97 -7.02
CA THR A 126 6.57 14.88 -7.17
C THR A 126 7.26 15.15 -5.83
N THR A 127 6.47 15.18 -4.75
CA THR A 127 6.90 15.39 -3.37
C THR A 127 7.42 14.11 -2.69
N THR A 128 6.73 12.98 -2.85
CA THR A 128 7.01 11.77 -2.06
C THR A 128 7.86 10.73 -2.77
N LYS A 129 7.98 10.82 -4.10
CA LYS A 129 8.54 9.77 -4.96
C LYS A 129 7.82 8.43 -4.82
N TRP A 130 6.51 8.48 -4.55
CA TRP A 130 5.70 7.28 -4.34
C TRP A 130 5.71 6.33 -5.53
N HIS A 131 5.72 6.86 -6.75
CA HIS A 131 5.79 6.04 -7.96
C HIS A 131 7.11 5.26 -8.04
N ASP A 132 8.24 5.86 -7.69
CA ASP A 132 9.53 5.17 -7.64
C ASP A 132 9.50 4.04 -6.61
N PHE A 133 8.87 4.27 -5.46
CA PHE A 133 8.67 3.26 -4.43
C PHE A 133 7.76 2.11 -4.90
N ALA A 134 6.62 2.44 -5.53
CA ALA A 134 5.71 1.44 -6.07
C ALA A 134 6.38 0.62 -7.18
N THR A 135 7.17 1.26 -8.05
CA THR A 135 7.96 0.59 -9.10
C THR A 135 9.01 -0.34 -8.51
N PHE A 136 9.71 0.11 -7.46
CA PHE A 136 10.61 -0.76 -6.70
C PHE A 136 9.88 -1.99 -6.14
N MET A 137 8.72 -1.80 -5.50
CA MET A 137 7.91 -2.91 -4.99
C MET A 137 7.41 -3.85 -6.11
N TYR A 138 7.10 -3.31 -7.28
CA TYR A 138 6.65 -4.10 -8.41
C TYR A 138 7.76 -5.04 -8.93
N ASN A 139 9.00 -4.55 -8.97
CA ASN A 139 10.13 -5.26 -9.58
C ASN A 139 10.89 -6.17 -8.59
N GLU A 140 11.09 -5.69 -7.36
CA GLU A 140 12.03 -6.29 -6.41
C GLU A 140 11.36 -7.08 -5.28
N VAL A 141 10.07 -6.82 -5.01
CA VAL A 141 9.31 -7.54 -3.98
C VAL A 141 8.46 -8.57 -4.70
N LYS A 142 8.87 -9.84 -4.75
CA LYS A 142 8.11 -10.91 -5.43
C LYS A 142 7.44 -11.84 -4.46
#